data_AF-A0A443Z5L1-F1
#
_entry.id   AF-A0A443Z5L1-F1
#
_cell.length_a   1.000
_cell.length_b   1.000
_cell.length_c   1.000
_cell.angle_alpha   90.00
_cell.angle_beta   90.00
_cell.angle_gamma   90.00
#
_symmetry.space_group_name_H-M   'P 1'
#
loop_
_entity.id
_entity.type
_entity.pdbx_description
1 polymer ?
#
loop_
_entity_poly.entity_id
_entity_poly.type
_entity_poly.pdbx_seq_one_letter_code
_entity_poly.pdbx_strand_id
1 'polypeptide(L)'
;MSSVQSIASTQAKSNICNDLGYKASDILQANCIIWVEGPSDRIYLNFWLSSKAPDLVEGIHYSIMFYGGKSFSHLSGVDNDVSDRVEDFISIRALNRYSVIVFDSDKASSQSRLSSTKQRLKQEFDNGPGYTWVTAGREIENYLDAEALEMSIQEVHPSAAKIHDKGRWQNLLKYE
;
A
#
# COMPACT_ATOMS: atom_id res chain seq x y z
N MET A 1 20.70 -20.47 29.93
CA MET A 1 19.75 -21.36 29.23
C MET A 1 19.04 -20.54 28.17
N SER A 2 19.45 -20.69 26.91
CA SER A 2 18.81 -20.02 25.78
C SER A 2 17.62 -20.86 25.37
N SER A 3 16.40 -20.40 25.69
CA SER A 3 15.18 -21.09 25.30
C SER A 3 14.84 -20.75 23.85
N VAL A 4 14.62 -21.81 23.09
CA VAL A 4 14.32 -21.81 21.66
C VAL A 4 12.93 -21.19 21.43
N GLN A 5 12.90 -19.90 21.06
CA GLN A 5 11.70 -19.22 20.52
C GLN A 5 11.77 -19.00 18.99
N SER A 6 12.88 -19.35 18.33
CA SER A 6 13.10 -18.95 16.94
C SER A 6 12.25 -19.72 15.93
N ILE A 7 11.99 -21.02 16.13
CA ILE A 7 11.38 -21.89 15.10
C ILE A 7 9.92 -21.51 14.85
N ALA A 8 9.13 -21.28 15.90
CA ALA A 8 7.72 -20.89 15.78
C ALA A 8 7.58 -19.50 15.12
N SER A 9 8.42 -18.53 15.52
CA SER A 9 8.41 -17.20 14.91
C SER A 9 8.84 -17.21 13.44
N THR A 10 9.82 -18.06 13.09
CA THR A 10 10.33 -18.19 11.71
C THR A 10 9.29 -18.84 10.80
N GLN A 11 8.59 -19.87 11.30
CA GLN A 11 7.52 -20.52 10.54
C GLN A 11 6.32 -19.58 10.34
N ALA A 12 5.90 -18.86 11.38
CA ALA A 12 4.81 -17.88 11.29
C ALA A 12 5.15 -16.77 10.28
N LYS A 13 6.36 -16.21 10.37
CA LYS A 13 6.86 -15.21 9.40
C LYS A 13 6.91 -15.75 7.97
N SER A 14 7.39 -16.98 7.79
CA SER A 14 7.43 -17.64 6.49
C SER A 14 6.02 -17.86 5.92
N ASN A 15 5.06 -18.26 6.76
CA ASN A 15 3.67 -18.44 6.36
C ASN A 15 3.05 -17.11 5.90
N ILE A 16 3.22 -16.03 6.67
CA ILE A 16 2.74 -14.69 6.28
C ILE A 16 3.34 -14.25 4.93
N CYS A 17 4.64 -14.48 4.71
CA CYS A 17 5.27 -14.18 3.42
C CYS A 17 4.63 -14.99 2.28
N ASN A 18 4.42 -16.29 2.49
CA ASN A 18 3.80 -17.18 1.51
C ASN A 18 2.35 -16.80 1.22
N ASP A 19 1.60 -16.37 2.23
CA ASP A 19 0.22 -15.90 2.11
C ASP A 19 0.16 -14.65 1.22
N LEU A 20 1.13 -13.74 1.38
CA LEU A 20 1.31 -12.59 0.49
C LEU A 20 1.89 -12.93 -0.90
N GLY A 21 2.36 -14.17 -1.09
CA GLY A 21 2.96 -14.63 -2.33
C GLY A 21 4.44 -14.28 -2.51
N TYR A 22 5.13 -13.86 -1.45
CA TYR A 22 6.56 -13.50 -1.45
C TYR A 22 7.39 -14.52 -0.69
N LYS A 23 8.68 -14.65 -1.06
CA LYS A 23 9.62 -15.40 -0.24
C LYS A 23 10.17 -14.50 0.86
N ALA A 24 10.34 -15.05 2.06
CA ALA A 24 10.94 -14.31 3.18
C ALA A 24 12.35 -13.76 2.84
N SER A 25 13.12 -14.46 1.99
CA SER A 25 14.42 -13.99 1.49
C SER A 25 14.33 -12.64 0.79
N ASP A 26 13.28 -12.44 -0.02
CA ASP A 26 13.13 -11.25 -0.85
C ASP A 26 12.87 -10.02 0.02
N ILE A 27 12.15 -10.21 1.12
CA ILE A 27 11.86 -9.19 2.14
C ILE A 27 13.11 -8.86 2.96
N LEU A 28 13.86 -9.89 3.38
CA LEU A 28 15.04 -9.72 4.22
C LEU A 28 16.23 -9.09 3.48
N GLN A 29 16.36 -9.34 2.18
CA GLN A 29 17.47 -8.85 1.37
C GLN A 29 17.21 -7.46 0.78
N ALA A 30 15.96 -7.03 0.68
CA ALA A 30 15.63 -5.68 0.21
C ALA A 30 16.17 -4.62 1.18
N ASN A 31 16.85 -3.60 0.64
CA ASN A 31 17.34 -2.48 1.46
C ASN A 31 16.19 -1.66 2.06
N CYS A 32 15.10 -1.53 1.32
CA CYS A 32 13.86 -0.89 1.74
C CYS A 32 12.67 -1.59 1.07
N ILE A 33 11.56 -1.72 1.77
CA ILE A 33 10.31 -2.24 1.19
C ILE A 33 9.24 -1.17 1.24
N ILE A 34 8.53 -0.99 0.13
CA ILE A 34 7.35 -0.14 0.06
C ILE A 34 6.14 -1.04 -0.16
N TRP A 35 5.27 -1.12 0.85
CA TRP A 35 4.04 -1.89 0.85
C TRP A 35 2.91 -1.07 0.26
N VAL A 36 2.22 -1.59 -0.75
CA VAL A 36 1.13 -0.90 -1.46
C VAL A 36 -0.07 -1.82 -1.65
N GLU A 37 -1.25 -1.25 -1.93
CA GLU A 37 -2.49 -2.01 -2.05
C GLU A 37 -2.52 -2.81 -3.35
N GLY A 38 -2.17 -2.14 -4.44
CA GLY A 38 -2.38 -2.68 -5.78
C GLY A 38 -1.31 -2.33 -6.80
N PRO A 39 -1.42 -2.93 -8.00
CA PRO A 39 -0.48 -2.71 -9.09
C PRO A 39 -0.50 -1.27 -9.62
N SER A 40 -1.62 -0.55 -9.54
CA SER A 40 -1.74 0.87 -9.90
C SER A 40 -0.79 1.73 -9.07
N ASP A 41 -0.81 1.57 -7.74
CA ASP A 41 0.03 2.32 -6.81
C ASP A 41 1.51 2.16 -7.14
N ARG A 42 1.93 0.92 -7.47
CA ARG A 42 3.30 0.63 -7.86
C ARG A 42 3.72 1.42 -9.09
N ILE A 43 2.84 1.57 -10.08
CA ILE A 43 3.11 2.34 -11.30
C ILE A 43 3.33 3.82 -10.93
N TYR A 44 2.43 4.41 -10.16
CA TYR A 44 2.53 5.82 -9.76
C TYR A 44 3.77 6.10 -8.91
N LEU A 45 4.04 5.25 -7.92
CA LEU A 45 5.19 5.39 -7.03
C LEU A 45 6.51 5.25 -7.79
N ASN A 46 6.64 4.25 -8.68
CA ASN A 46 7.84 4.11 -9.49
C ASN A 46 8.06 5.32 -10.41
N PHE A 47 7.00 5.86 -11.00
CA PHE A 47 7.09 7.08 -11.80
C PHE A 47 7.55 8.28 -10.95
N TRP A 48 6.96 8.51 -9.78
CA TRP A 48 7.34 9.63 -8.91
C TRP A 48 8.74 9.47 -8.33
N LEU A 49 9.13 8.26 -7.90
CA LEU A 49 10.46 7.97 -7.37
C LEU A 49 11.53 8.18 -8.43
N SER A 50 11.37 7.60 -9.62
CA SER A 50 12.33 7.78 -10.72
C SER A 50 12.43 9.25 -11.18
N SER A 51 11.33 9.99 -11.12
CA SER A 51 11.31 11.42 -11.46
C SER A 51 11.99 12.31 -10.41
N LYS A 52 11.95 11.93 -9.13
CA LYS A 52 12.48 12.74 -8.02
C LYS A 52 13.87 12.31 -7.55
N ALA A 53 14.17 11.03 -7.65
CA ALA A 53 15.40 10.41 -7.21
C ALA A 53 15.77 9.29 -8.22
N PRO A 54 16.24 9.66 -9.42
CA PRO A 54 16.51 8.71 -10.51
C PRO A 54 17.56 7.66 -10.15
N ASP A 55 18.40 7.93 -9.15
CA ASP A 55 19.39 6.97 -8.64
C ASP A 55 18.76 5.85 -7.80
N LEU A 56 17.51 6.00 -7.33
CA LEU A 56 16.78 4.93 -6.65
C LEU A 56 16.16 4.00 -7.69
N VAL A 57 16.51 2.71 -7.60
CA VAL A 57 16.16 1.69 -8.59
C VAL A 57 15.44 0.56 -7.87
N GLU A 58 14.22 0.26 -8.31
CA GLU A 58 13.47 -0.88 -7.81
C GLU A 58 14.25 -2.19 -8.07
N GLY A 59 14.31 -3.09 -7.08
CA GLY A 59 15.09 -4.33 -7.11
C GLY A 59 16.55 -4.18 -6.70
N ILE A 60 17.05 -2.95 -6.52
CA ILE A 60 18.40 -2.68 -6.01
C ILE A 60 18.33 -1.88 -4.70
N HIS A 61 17.67 -0.72 -4.74
CA HIS A 61 17.59 0.21 -3.62
C HIS A 61 16.32 0.03 -2.79
N TYR A 62 15.23 -0.35 -3.42
CA TYR A 62 13.96 -0.65 -2.76
C TYR A 62 13.20 -1.71 -3.55
N SER A 63 12.20 -2.34 -2.93
CA SER A 63 11.25 -3.22 -3.60
C SER A 63 9.83 -2.79 -3.26
N ILE A 64 8.95 -2.72 -4.27
CA ILE A 64 7.51 -2.50 -4.02
C ILE A 64 6.84 -3.87 -3.91
N MET A 65 6.13 -4.07 -2.80
CA MET A 65 5.42 -5.32 -2.51
C MET A 65 3.94 -5.05 -2.23
N PHE A 66 3.09 -5.99 -2.61
CA PHE A 66 1.66 -5.88 -2.44
C PHE A 66 1.22 -6.55 -1.15
N TYR A 67 0.36 -5.88 -0.39
CA TYR A 67 -0.28 -6.51 0.74
C TYR A 67 -1.65 -7.13 0.42
N GLY A 68 -2.11 -7.00 -0.82
CA GLY A 68 -3.36 -7.58 -1.34
C GLY A 68 -3.25 -8.97 -2.00
N GLY A 69 -2.13 -9.69 -1.85
CA GLY A 69 -1.87 -10.95 -2.55
C GLY A 69 -2.60 -12.19 -2.00
N LYS A 70 -3.20 -12.99 -2.90
CA LYS A 70 -3.88 -14.31 -2.76
C LYS A 70 -5.18 -14.45 -1.96
N SER A 71 -5.58 -13.49 -1.12
CA SER A 71 -6.87 -13.56 -0.39
C SER A 71 -7.75 -12.32 -0.65
N PHE A 72 -7.90 -11.99 -1.93
CA PHE A 72 -8.92 -11.05 -2.44
C PHE A 72 -10.09 -11.79 -3.13
N SER A 73 -10.14 -13.13 -3.05
CA SER A 73 -11.16 -13.93 -3.73
C SER A 73 -12.47 -14.12 -2.96
N HIS A 74 -12.64 -13.55 -1.76
CA HIS A 74 -13.86 -13.81 -0.98
C HIS A 74 -14.67 -12.63 -0.46
N LEU A 75 -14.20 -11.38 -0.45
CA LEU A 75 -15.00 -10.30 0.15
C LEU A 75 -14.88 -8.98 -0.62
N SER A 76 -15.53 -8.95 -1.79
CA SER A 76 -16.22 -7.74 -2.22
C SER A 76 -17.32 -7.41 -1.21
N GLY A 77 -17.05 -6.48 -0.30
CA GLY A 77 -18.07 -5.85 0.52
C GLY A 77 -17.78 -5.89 2.01
N VAL A 78 -17.82 -4.69 2.61
CA VAL A 78 -17.72 -4.38 4.05
C VAL A 78 -16.28 -4.29 4.58
N ASP A 79 -15.79 -3.05 4.70
CA ASP A 79 -14.85 -2.40 5.66
C ASP A 79 -14.10 -3.18 6.77
N ASN A 80 -14.04 -4.52 6.76
CA ASN A 80 -13.56 -5.34 7.87
C ASN A 80 -12.16 -5.94 7.69
N ASP A 81 -11.52 -5.84 6.52
CA ASP A 81 -10.35 -6.69 6.21
C ASP A 81 -8.98 -6.19 6.75
N VAL A 82 -8.89 -4.97 7.27
CA VAL A 82 -7.60 -4.46 7.80
C VAL A 82 -7.41 -4.84 9.28
N SER A 83 -8.49 -5.03 10.05
CA SER A 83 -8.41 -5.19 11.52
C SER A 83 -7.72 -6.49 11.94
N ASP A 84 -8.02 -7.60 11.27
CA ASP A 84 -7.44 -8.91 11.60
C ASP A 84 -6.01 -9.07 11.06
N ARG A 85 -5.61 -8.27 10.07
CA ARG A 85 -4.30 -8.35 9.41
C ARG A 85 -3.27 -7.38 9.97
N VAL A 86 -3.62 -6.50 10.90
CA VAL A 86 -2.66 -5.55 11.49
C VAL A 86 -1.46 -6.26 12.11
N GLU A 87 -1.68 -7.37 12.81
CA GLU A 87 -0.60 -8.14 13.42
C GLU A 87 0.34 -8.74 12.37
N ASP A 88 -0.20 -9.16 11.22
CA ASP A 88 0.60 -9.66 10.10
C ASP A 88 1.49 -8.55 9.55
N PHE A 89 0.95 -7.34 9.35
CA PHE A 89 1.72 -6.18 8.90
C PHE A 89 2.81 -5.75 9.88
N ILE A 90 2.51 -5.76 11.19
CA ILE A 90 3.50 -5.48 12.22
C ILE A 90 4.60 -6.55 12.18
N SER A 91 4.22 -7.81 12.01
CA SER A 91 5.15 -8.93 11.89
C SER A 91 6.03 -8.83 10.64
N ILE A 92 5.47 -8.38 9.52
CA ILE A 92 6.18 -8.12 8.25
C ILE A 92 7.15 -6.95 8.42
N ARG A 93 6.73 -5.86 9.05
CA ARG A 93 7.63 -4.75 9.39
C ARG A 93 8.78 -5.21 10.29
N ALA A 94 8.58 -6.20 11.15
CA ALA A 94 9.66 -6.77 11.95
C ALA A 94 10.69 -7.57 11.11
N LEU A 95 10.36 -7.95 9.87
CA LEU A 95 11.30 -8.59 8.92
C LEU A 95 12.21 -7.57 8.26
N ASN A 96 11.68 -6.39 7.91
CA ASN A 96 12.46 -5.31 7.31
C ASN A 96 12.21 -4.00 8.05
N ARG A 97 13.21 -3.51 8.78
CA ARG A 97 13.06 -2.30 9.60
C ARG A 97 12.92 -1.03 8.76
N TYR A 98 13.45 -1.03 7.54
CA TYR A 98 13.33 0.04 6.57
C TYR A 98 12.11 -0.23 5.68
N SER A 99 10.93 -0.08 6.27
CA SER A 99 9.68 -0.43 5.63
C SER A 99 8.75 0.77 5.60
N VAL A 100 8.24 1.05 4.41
CA VAL A 100 7.25 2.08 4.14
C VAL A 100 5.92 1.39 3.83
N ILE A 101 4.82 1.86 4.40
CA ILE A 101 3.48 1.44 3.99
C ILE A 101 2.74 2.63 3.37
N VAL A 102 2.13 2.39 2.22
CA VAL A 102 1.28 3.34 1.50
C VAL A 102 -0.14 2.79 1.50
N PHE A 103 -1.10 3.60 1.93
CA PHE A 103 -2.51 3.25 1.84
C PHE A 103 -3.39 4.48 1.67
N ASP A 104 -4.55 4.26 1.09
CA ASP A 104 -5.54 5.28 0.85
C ASP A 104 -6.12 5.83 2.15
N SER A 105 -6.41 7.12 2.23
CA SER A 105 -7.01 7.69 3.42
C SER A 105 -8.49 7.29 3.58
N ASP A 106 -9.17 7.00 2.46
CA ASP A 106 -10.61 6.79 2.35
C ASP A 106 -11.46 7.95 2.90
N LYS A 107 -10.85 9.11 3.13
CA LYS A 107 -11.54 10.25 3.71
C LYS A 107 -12.54 10.82 2.71
N ALA A 108 -13.78 10.99 3.17
CA ALA A 108 -14.83 11.68 2.43
C ALA A 108 -14.70 13.22 2.52
N SER A 109 -13.96 13.74 3.51
CA SER A 109 -13.69 15.17 3.65
C SER A 109 -12.43 15.44 4.47
N SER A 110 -12.01 16.70 4.52
CA SER A 110 -10.84 17.13 5.32
C SER A 110 -10.99 16.82 6.82
N GLN A 111 -12.22 16.82 7.34
CA GLN A 111 -12.55 16.56 8.74
C GLN A 111 -12.70 15.06 9.06
N SER A 112 -12.86 14.21 8.04
CA SER A 112 -12.93 12.76 8.24
C SER A 112 -11.67 12.26 8.94
N ARG A 113 -11.85 11.32 9.87
CA ARG A 113 -10.76 10.68 10.59
C ARG A 113 -10.41 9.36 9.92
N LEU A 114 -9.14 8.99 10.00
CA LEU A 114 -8.71 7.64 9.64
C LEU A 114 -9.36 6.64 10.61
N SER A 115 -9.64 5.43 10.13
CA SER A 115 -10.06 4.32 10.98
C SER A 115 -9.01 4.03 12.06
N SER A 116 -9.43 3.45 13.18
CA SER A 116 -8.54 3.02 14.28
C SER A 116 -7.41 2.13 13.77
N THR A 117 -7.73 1.24 12.83
CA THR A 117 -6.79 0.32 12.19
C THR A 117 -5.68 1.05 11.43
N LYS A 118 -6.03 2.01 10.57
CA LYS A 118 -5.06 2.84 9.84
C LYS A 118 -4.23 3.71 10.78
N GLN A 119 -4.82 4.20 11.87
CA GLN A 119 -4.07 4.93 12.90
C GLN A 119 -3.04 4.05 13.61
N ARG A 120 -3.40 2.80 13.94
CA ARG A 120 -2.47 1.83 14.55
C ARG A 120 -1.32 1.48 13.60
N LEU A 121 -1.63 1.15 12.34
CA LEU A 121 -0.60 0.89 11.32
C LEU A 121 0.33 2.09 11.16
N LYS A 122 -0.22 3.30 11.12
CA LYS A 122 0.57 4.53 11.05
C LYS A 122 1.54 4.65 12.21
N GLN A 123 1.06 4.51 13.44
CA GLN A 123 1.89 4.60 14.65
C GLN A 123 3.00 3.55 14.66
N GLU A 124 2.67 2.34 14.22
CA GLU A 124 3.65 1.26 14.11
C GLU A 124 4.70 1.61 13.06
N PHE A 125 4.33 1.83 11.81
CA PHE A 125 5.29 2.06 10.72
C PHE A 125 6.13 3.33 10.90
N ASP A 126 5.58 4.38 11.50
CA ASP A 126 6.33 5.61 11.82
C ASP A 126 7.29 5.46 13.01
N ASN A 127 7.21 4.37 13.77
CA ASN A 127 8.13 4.12 14.85
C ASN A 127 9.48 3.62 14.31
N GLY A 128 10.57 4.32 14.58
CA GLY A 128 11.90 3.96 14.10
C GLY A 128 12.15 4.38 12.64
N PRO A 129 12.92 3.62 11.84
CA PRO A 129 13.36 4.04 10.52
C PRO A 129 12.35 3.77 9.38
N GLY A 130 11.13 3.32 9.73
CA GLY A 130 10.04 3.14 8.78
C GLY A 130 9.22 4.41 8.56
N TYR A 131 8.25 4.35 7.67
CA TYR A 131 7.37 5.48 7.40
C TYR A 131 5.99 5.05 6.90
N THR A 132 4.98 5.86 7.19
CA THR A 132 3.61 5.68 6.70
C THR A 132 3.23 6.81 5.78
N TRP A 133 2.98 6.49 4.51
CA TRP A 133 2.35 7.41 3.58
C TRP A 133 0.85 7.15 3.52
N VAL A 134 0.09 8.01 4.20
CA VAL A 134 -1.37 8.08 4.01
C VAL A 134 -1.67 9.08 2.90
N THR A 135 -2.49 8.70 1.92
CA THR A 135 -2.80 9.61 0.81
C THR A 135 -3.44 10.91 1.32
N ALA A 136 -3.09 12.02 0.68
CA ALA A 136 -3.52 13.34 1.10
C ALA A 136 -4.97 13.58 0.65
N GLY A 137 -5.40 12.95 -0.45
CA GLY A 137 -6.79 12.87 -0.90
C GLY A 137 -7.47 11.60 -0.39
N ARG A 138 -8.57 11.19 -1.03
CA ARG A 138 -9.26 9.94 -0.72
C ARG A 138 -8.38 8.72 -1.05
N GLU A 139 -7.88 8.68 -2.28
CA GLU A 139 -7.14 7.59 -2.92
C GLU A 139 -5.84 8.14 -3.55
N ILE A 140 -4.92 7.27 -3.96
CA ILE A 140 -3.62 7.68 -4.54
C ILE A 140 -3.80 8.43 -5.87
N GLU A 141 -4.84 8.11 -6.63
CA GLU A 141 -5.22 8.76 -7.88
C GLU A 141 -5.51 10.24 -7.69
N ASN A 142 -5.89 10.68 -6.48
CA ASN A 142 -6.11 12.10 -6.19
C ASN A 142 -4.84 12.96 -6.24
N TYR A 143 -3.66 12.36 -6.41
CA TYR A 143 -2.43 13.09 -6.71
C TYR A 143 -2.21 13.36 -8.20
N LEU A 144 -2.96 12.69 -9.08
CA LEU A 144 -2.86 12.88 -10.51
C LEU A 144 -3.56 14.17 -10.93
N ASP A 145 -3.11 14.71 -12.06
CA ASP A 145 -3.82 15.79 -12.74
C ASP A 145 -5.17 15.26 -13.23
N ALA A 146 -6.26 15.88 -12.77
CA ALA A 146 -7.60 15.33 -12.97
C ALA A 146 -8.04 15.42 -14.43
N GLU A 147 -7.56 16.42 -15.18
CA GLU A 147 -7.76 16.54 -16.62
C GLU A 147 -6.99 15.44 -17.37
N ALA A 148 -5.72 15.21 -17.04
CA ALA A 148 -4.93 14.14 -17.65
C ALA A 148 -5.52 12.75 -17.37
N LEU A 149 -6.01 12.51 -16.15
CA LEU A 149 -6.66 11.27 -15.78
C LEU A 149 -7.95 11.05 -16.58
N GLU A 150 -8.80 12.08 -16.69
CA GLU A 150 -10.03 12.03 -17.48
C GLU A 150 -9.75 11.73 -18.97
N MET A 151 -8.76 12.39 -19.56
CA MET A 151 -8.34 12.12 -20.95
C MET A 151 -7.86 10.68 -21.11
N SER A 152 -7.08 10.17 -20.16
CA SER A 152 -6.58 8.79 -20.19
C SER A 152 -7.73 7.77 -20.08
N ILE A 153 -8.72 8.03 -19.23
CA ILE A 153 -9.92 7.18 -19.11
C ILE A 153 -10.70 7.16 -20.42
N GLN A 154 -10.91 8.32 -21.06
CA GLN A 154 -11.64 8.41 -22.33
C GLN A 154 -10.90 7.72 -23.49
N GLU A 155 -9.56 7.74 -23.48
CA GLU A 155 -8.76 7.04 -24.49
C GLU A 155 -8.91 5.51 -24.38
N VAL A 156 -8.91 4.98 -23.16
CA VAL A 156 -9.02 3.54 -22.89
C VAL A 156 -10.46 3.04 -22.94
N HIS A 157 -11.40 3.85 -22.48
CA HIS A 157 -12.84 3.59 -22.45
C HIS A 157 -13.57 4.66 -23.26
N PRO A 158 -13.66 4.53 -24.60
CA PRO A 158 -14.30 5.55 -25.45
C PRO A 158 -15.79 5.77 -25.16
N SER A 159 -16.44 4.81 -24.50
CA SER A 159 -17.83 4.93 -24.05
C SER A 159 -17.98 5.63 -22.70
N ALA A 160 -16.88 5.90 -21.99
CA ALA A 160 -16.92 6.59 -20.71
C ALA A 160 -17.26 8.06 -20.89
N ALA A 161 -18.29 8.51 -20.18
CA ALA A 161 -18.58 9.88 -19.86
C ALA A 161 -17.52 10.47 -18.90
N LYS A 162 -17.67 11.77 -18.64
CA LYS A 162 -16.77 12.56 -17.80
C LYS A 162 -16.69 12.03 -16.37
N ILE A 163 -15.55 12.24 -15.71
CA ILE A 163 -15.41 11.97 -14.28
C ILE A 163 -16.45 12.81 -13.53
N HIS A 164 -17.20 12.20 -12.62
CA HIS A 164 -18.33 12.85 -11.95
C HIS A 164 -17.91 14.07 -11.11
N ASP A 165 -16.83 13.96 -10.35
CA ASP A 165 -16.26 15.06 -9.56
C ASP A 165 -14.74 14.88 -9.43
N LYS A 166 -14.00 15.98 -9.58
CA LYS A 166 -12.53 16.05 -9.54
C LYS A 166 -11.99 16.49 -8.17
N GLY A 167 -12.87 16.58 -7.17
CA GLY A 167 -12.49 16.97 -5.82
C GLY A 167 -11.48 16.02 -5.17
N ARG A 168 -10.61 16.57 -4.31
CA ARG A 168 -9.56 15.85 -3.56
C ARG A 168 -10.06 14.64 -2.74
N TRP A 169 -11.33 14.65 -2.33
CA TRP A 169 -11.93 13.59 -1.51
C TRP A 169 -12.86 12.67 -2.32
N GLN A 170 -12.87 12.81 -3.64
CA GLN A 170 -13.73 12.06 -4.54
C GLN A 170 -12.99 10.84 -5.08
N ASN A 171 -13.77 9.82 -5.42
CA ASN A 171 -13.27 8.68 -6.17
C ASN A 171 -13.23 9.08 -7.65
N LEU A 172 -12.02 9.28 -8.20
CA LEU A 172 -11.82 9.74 -9.57
C LEU A 172 -12.05 8.64 -10.62
N LEU A 173 -12.19 7.38 -10.19
CA LEU A 173 -12.44 6.23 -11.03
C LEU A 173 -13.93 5.88 -11.15
N LYS A 174 -14.81 6.70 -10.56
CA LYS A 174 -16.25 6.67 -10.83
C LYS A 174 -16.59 7.58 -12.00
N TYR A 175 -16.81 6.97 -13.15
CA TYR A 175 -17.24 7.60 -14.40
C TYR A 175 -18.44 6.83 -14.98
N GLU A 176 -19.34 7.54 -15.66
CA GLU A 176 -20.49 6.93 -16.37
C GLU A 176 -20.11 6.49 -17.79
#